data_AF-A0A915P6V8-F1
#
_entry.id   AF-A0A915P6V8-F1
#
_cell.length_a   1.000
_cell.length_b   1.000
_cell.length_c   1.000
_cell.angle_alpha   90.00
_cell.angle_beta   90.00
_cell.angle_gamma   90.00
#
_symmetry.space_group_name_H-M   'P 1'
#
loop_
_entity.id
_entity.type
_entity.pdbx_description
1 polymer ?
#
loop_
_entity_poly.entity_id
_entity_poly.type
_entity_poly.pdbx_seq_one_letter_code
_entity_poly.pdbx_strand_id
1 'polypeptide(L)'
;MGWTNYLIPIISSSILMFACWLIGHLQLSMLWLKTRSWIKQEQKRLCLRNYILQERETIIAQFSQTTNDLPAWVQFPDIERIEWVNRILQQLWPYIGEYSNIFLKEFIEPQIRLQMPSPFKSFKFVSIDMGDIPFRVSGLKVYTNNVGRDKVIMDMDLVYAGDAEFTVQACGFRGGLKQIVLSGKLRCTLQPLLPHPPMVGGISGSFIELPNFDFILTGIGEFVQLPGLIDAIRSIINLQLANLAVLPNKIVFPLAPNINVSQLYFPEPDGIVRLKIIQARNLENKDKSFFNKKNLSDPYCEIQLGCQHFLTKVINDNLNPIFNECFEAVVDQASGQRLRIELFDKDLAGADEELGRL
;
A
#
# COMPACT_ATOMS: atom_id res chain seq x y z
N MET A 1 34.61 -83.17 -24.60
CA MET A 1 33.77 -82.17 -23.91
C MET A 1 34.54 -80.86 -23.89
N GLY A 2 34.06 -79.86 -24.63
CA GLY A 2 34.83 -78.64 -24.92
C GLY A 2 34.90 -77.65 -23.76
N TRP A 3 36.02 -76.93 -23.67
CA TRP A 3 36.31 -75.87 -22.70
C TRP A 3 35.25 -74.75 -22.62
N THR A 4 34.38 -74.66 -23.63
CA THR A 4 33.25 -73.73 -23.72
C THR A 4 32.22 -73.90 -22.60
N ASN A 5 32.05 -75.11 -22.07
CA ASN A 5 31.09 -75.38 -20.99
C ASN A 5 31.54 -74.85 -19.62
N TYR A 6 32.83 -74.57 -19.45
CA TYR A 6 33.39 -74.02 -18.21
C TYR A 6 33.52 -72.49 -18.24
N LEU A 7 33.66 -71.90 -19.43
CA LEU A 7 33.81 -70.45 -19.61
C LEU A 7 32.52 -69.68 -19.34
N ILE A 8 31.38 -70.19 -19.79
CA ILE A 8 30.06 -69.55 -19.63
C ILE A 8 29.70 -69.33 -18.14
N PRO A 9 29.78 -70.34 -17.25
CA PRO A 9 29.44 -70.15 -15.83
C PRO A 9 30.42 -69.21 -15.10
N ILE A 10 31.70 -69.20 -15.49
CA ILE A 10 32.70 -68.30 -14.91
C ILE A 10 32.39 -66.85 -15.30
N ILE A 11 32.14 -66.57 -16.57
CA ILE A 11 31.81 -65.24 -17.05
C ILE A 11 30.49 -64.75 -16.43
N SER A 12 29.46 -65.60 -16.35
CA SER A 12 28.20 -65.23 -15.71
C SER A 12 28.37 -64.92 -14.22
N SER A 13 29.21 -65.70 -13.51
CA SER A 13 29.49 -65.48 -12.09
C SER A 13 30.26 -64.18 -11.86
N SER A 14 31.25 -63.87 -12.71
CA SER A 14 32.01 -62.63 -12.65
C SER A 14 31.14 -61.40 -12.94
N ILE A 15 30.21 -61.47 -13.90
CA ILE A 15 29.25 -60.39 -14.16
C ILE A 15 28.31 -60.17 -12.96
N LEU A 16 27.84 -61.24 -12.34
CA LEU A 16 26.96 -61.18 -11.16
C LEU A 16 27.70 -60.59 -9.94
N MET A 17 28.94 -61.00 -9.71
CA MET A 17 29.79 -60.43 -8.67
C MET A 17 30.07 -58.94 -8.91
N PHE A 18 30.34 -58.55 -10.15
CA PHE A 18 30.57 -57.15 -10.50
C PHE A 18 29.30 -56.31 -10.31
N ALA A 19 28.12 -56.83 -10.68
CA ALA A 19 26.84 -56.16 -10.44
C ALA A 19 26.54 -56.00 -8.94
N CYS A 20 26.76 -57.04 -8.12
CA CYS A 20 26.62 -56.97 -6.66
C CYS A 20 27.62 -55.97 -6.04
N TRP A 21 28.87 -55.98 -6.49
CA TRP A 21 29.89 -55.03 -6.06
C TRP A 21 29.50 -53.59 -6.44
N LEU A 22 28.99 -53.36 -7.65
CA LEU A 22 28.55 -52.05 -8.13
C LEU A 22 27.35 -51.51 -7.34
N ILE A 23 26.37 -52.36 -7.02
CA ILE A 23 25.22 -51.98 -6.20
C ILE A 23 25.65 -51.61 -4.78
N GLY A 24 26.62 -52.35 -4.21
CA GLY A 24 27.23 -52.02 -2.92
C GLY A 24 28.05 -50.73 -2.95
N HIS A 25 28.87 -50.55 -3.99
CA HIS A 25 29.75 -49.39 -4.17
C HIS A 25 28.98 -48.08 -4.41
N LEU A 26 27.85 -48.15 -5.12
CA LEU A 26 26.99 -46.99 -5.38
C LEU A 26 26.02 -46.69 -4.23
N GLN A 27 26.03 -47.46 -3.14
CA GLN A 27 25.14 -47.30 -1.97
C GLN A 27 23.64 -47.18 -2.33
N LEU A 28 23.21 -47.79 -3.44
CA LEU A 28 21.84 -47.71 -3.99
C LEU A 28 20.91 -48.72 -3.32
N SER A 29 20.84 -48.71 -1.98
CA SER A 29 19.82 -49.51 -1.29
C SER A 29 18.44 -48.92 -1.56
N MET A 30 17.44 -49.77 -1.83
CA MET A 30 16.04 -49.34 -2.01
C MET A 30 15.50 -48.57 -0.80
N LEU A 31 16.07 -48.84 0.38
CA LEU A 31 15.79 -48.06 1.59
C LEU A 31 16.33 -46.64 1.49
N TRP A 32 17.47 -46.41 0.84
CA TRP A 32 18.08 -45.08 0.67
C TRP A 32 17.32 -44.20 -0.34
N LEU A 33 16.79 -44.79 -1.42
CA LEU A 33 15.90 -44.08 -2.35
C LEU A 33 14.56 -43.74 -1.67
N LYS A 34 14.01 -44.68 -0.88
CA LYS A 34 12.81 -44.42 -0.08
C LYS A 34 13.06 -43.34 0.98
N THR A 35 14.15 -43.40 1.74
CA THR A 35 14.47 -42.36 2.73
C THR A 35 14.74 -41.02 2.08
N ARG A 36 15.40 -40.95 0.92
CA ARG A 36 15.58 -39.68 0.20
C ARG A 36 14.26 -39.11 -0.31
N SER A 37 13.39 -39.96 -0.85
CA SER A 37 12.03 -39.54 -1.27
C SER A 37 11.16 -39.12 -0.09
N TRP A 38 11.28 -39.82 1.05
CA TRP A 38 10.57 -39.54 2.29
C TRP A 38 11.08 -38.26 2.93
N ILE A 39 12.39 -38.06 3.08
CA ILE A 39 13.02 -36.81 3.54
C ILE A 39 12.59 -35.64 2.65
N LYS A 40 12.54 -35.82 1.32
CA LYS A 40 12.09 -34.78 0.39
C LYS A 40 10.60 -34.48 0.54
N GLN A 41 9.76 -35.48 0.84
CA GLN A 41 8.33 -35.28 1.15
C GLN A 41 8.12 -34.65 2.53
N GLU A 42 8.91 -35.06 3.53
CA GLU A 42 8.94 -34.52 4.89
C GLU A 42 9.32 -33.04 4.86
N GLN A 43 10.36 -32.67 4.11
CA GLN A 43 10.79 -31.29 3.90
C GLN A 43 9.70 -30.45 3.25
N LYS A 44 9.00 -30.97 2.24
CA LYS A 44 7.84 -30.29 1.64
C LYS A 44 6.71 -30.08 2.64
N ARG A 45 6.41 -31.07 3.49
CA ARG A 45 5.37 -30.98 4.53
C ARG A 45 5.76 -29.99 5.63
N LEU A 46 7.02 -29.99 6.05
CA LEU A 46 7.55 -29.05 7.03
C LEU A 46 7.55 -27.61 6.49
N CYS A 47 7.93 -27.43 5.23
CA CYS A 47 7.86 -26.14 4.56
C CYS A 47 6.41 -25.63 4.47
N LEU A 48 5.46 -26.48 4.07
CA LEU A 48 4.04 -26.14 4.06
C LEU A 48 3.49 -25.82 5.46
N ARG A 49 3.92 -26.58 6.49
CA ARG A 49 3.50 -26.36 7.88
C ARG A 49 4.07 -25.07 8.44
N ASN A 50 5.34 -24.76 8.17
CA ASN A 50 5.96 -23.50 8.54
C ASN A 50 5.31 -22.32 7.81
N TYR A 51 4.97 -22.49 6.53
CA TYR A 51 4.20 -21.51 5.77
C TYR A 51 2.84 -21.24 6.40
N ILE A 52 2.07 -22.28 6.75
CA ILE A 52 0.76 -22.14 7.41
C ILE A 52 0.88 -21.50 8.80
N LEU A 53 1.93 -21.84 9.56
CA LEU A 53 2.18 -21.25 10.88
C LEU A 53 2.59 -19.78 10.75
N GLN A 54 3.43 -19.44 9.79
CA GLN A 54 3.84 -18.07 9.48
C GLN A 54 2.66 -17.26 8.94
N GLU A 55 1.77 -17.85 8.14
CA GLU A 55 0.51 -17.24 7.70
C GLU A 55 -0.40 -16.95 8.91
N ARG A 56 -0.53 -17.90 9.85
CA ARG A 56 -1.30 -17.67 11.09
C ARG A 56 -0.67 -16.61 11.97
N GLU A 57 0.65 -16.62 12.15
CA GLU A 57 1.36 -15.66 12.98
C GLU A 57 1.37 -14.27 12.35
N THR A 58 1.47 -14.14 11.03
CA THR A 58 1.34 -12.87 10.31
C THR A 58 -0.08 -12.34 10.38
N ILE A 59 -1.10 -13.21 10.26
CA ILE A 59 -2.51 -12.83 10.48
C ILE A 59 -2.70 -12.31 11.92
N ILE A 60 -2.18 -13.02 12.93
CA ILE A 60 -2.27 -12.62 14.35
C ILE A 60 -1.48 -11.34 14.62
N ALA A 61 -0.29 -11.20 14.03
CA ALA A 61 0.55 -10.01 14.16
C ALA A 61 -0.11 -8.78 13.52
N GLN A 62 -0.69 -8.94 12.32
CA GLN A 62 -1.50 -7.93 11.64
C GLN A 62 -2.73 -7.53 12.47
N PHE A 63 -3.42 -8.50 13.09
CA PHE A 63 -4.52 -8.21 14.00
C PHE A 63 -4.07 -7.52 15.31
N SER A 64 -2.85 -7.76 15.77
CA SER A 64 -2.33 -7.20 17.03
C SER A 64 -1.71 -5.80 16.91
N GLN A 65 -1.18 -5.44 15.73
CA GLN A 65 -0.61 -4.10 15.48
C GLN A 65 -1.67 -3.05 15.16
N THR A 66 -2.86 -3.49 14.72
CA THR A 66 -4.02 -2.62 14.52
C THR A 66 -4.77 -2.50 15.85
N THR A 67 -4.35 -1.56 16.69
CA THR A 67 -4.91 -1.32 18.02
C THR A 67 -6.46 -1.25 18.03
N ASN A 68 -7.09 -2.10 18.86
CA ASN A 68 -8.44 -2.00 19.44
C ASN A 68 -9.69 -1.81 18.57
N ASP A 69 -9.60 -1.69 17.25
CA ASP A 69 -10.79 -1.57 16.40
C ASP A 69 -11.09 -2.88 15.67
N LEU A 70 -12.30 -3.40 15.91
CA LEU A 70 -12.87 -4.53 15.19
C LEU A 70 -12.78 -4.27 13.66
N PRO A 71 -12.52 -5.30 12.83
CA PRO A 71 -12.44 -5.13 11.39
C PRO A 71 -13.66 -4.43 10.79
N ALA A 72 -13.48 -3.68 9.71
CA ALA A 72 -14.55 -2.88 9.10
C ALA A 72 -15.82 -3.69 8.73
N TRP A 73 -15.70 -4.99 8.40
CA TRP A 73 -16.84 -5.88 8.16
C TRP A 73 -17.58 -6.34 9.43
N VAL A 74 -16.97 -6.19 10.61
CA VAL A 74 -17.65 -6.33 11.91
C VAL A 74 -18.39 -5.04 12.25
N GLN A 75 -17.77 -3.90 11.95
CA GLN A 75 -18.28 -2.58 12.29
C GLN A 75 -19.35 -2.08 11.30
N PHE A 76 -19.32 -2.55 10.05
CA PHE A 76 -20.22 -2.14 8.98
C PHE A 76 -20.72 -3.38 8.22
N PRO A 77 -22.04 -3.68 8.24
CA PRO A 77 -22.61 -4.84 7.57
C PRO A 77 -22.55 -4.77 6.04
N ASP A 78 -22.28 -3.58 5.48
CA ASP A 78 -22.20 -3.34 4.03
C ASP A 78 -20.84 -3.71 3.40
N ILE A 79 -19.84 -4.07 4.21
CA ILE A 79 -18.48 -4.38 3.74
C ILE A 79 -18.36 -5.90 3.60
N GLU A 80 -18.20 -6.35 2.37
CA GLU A 80 -18.06 -7.78 2.05
C GLU A 80 -16.59 -8.22 2.13
N ARG A 81 -16.36 -9.41 2.70
CA ARG A 81 -15.03 -10.04 2.67
C ARG A 81 -14.82 -10.78 1.36
N ILE A 82 -13.68 -10.54 0.72
CA ILE A 82 -13.42 -11.04 -0.63
C ILE A 82 -12.17 -11.91 -0.71
N GLU A 83 -12.25 -13.10 -0.11
CA GLU A 83 -11.13 -14.05 -0.13
C GLU A 83 -10.82 -14.60 -1.53
N TRP A 84 -11.79 -14.65 -2.44
CA TRP A 84 -11.55 -15.12 -3.80
C TRP A 84 -10.67 -14.13 -4.59
N VAL A 85 -10.81 -12.82 -4.37
CA VAL A 85 -9.93 -11.81 -4.98
C VAL A 85 -8.52 -11.98 -4.44
N ASN A 86 -8.35 -12.19 -3.13
CA ASN A 86 -7.04 -12.46 -2.55
C ASN A 86 -6.35 -13.69 -3.18
N ARG A 87 -7.11 -14.75 -3.50
CA ARG A 87 -6.59 -15.92 -4.22
C ARG A 87 -6.16 -15.61 -5.66
N ILE A 88 -6.88 -14.72 -6.35
CA ILE A 88 -6.49 -14.26 -7.69
C ILE A 88 -5.23 -13.41 -7.61
N LEU A 89 -5.16 -12.47 -6.66
CA LEU A 89 -4.00 -11.62 -6.44
C LEU A 89 -2.75 -12.46 -6.15
N GLN A 90 -2.88 -13.52 -5.35
CA GLN A 90 -1.79 -14.46 -5.10
C GLN A 90 -1.28 -15.14 -6.38
N GLN A 91 -2.16 -15.48 -7.32
CA GLN A 91 -1.77 -16.06 -8.61
C GLN A 91 -1.17 -15.03 -9.57
N LEU A 92 -1.63 -13.78 -9.50
CA LEU A 92 -1.12 -12.68 -10.32
C LEU A 92 0.18 -12.08 -9.79
N TRP A 93 0.52 -12.32 -8.53
CA TRP A 93 1.64 -11.70 -7.84
C TRP A 93 2.99 -11.78 -8.59
N PRO A 94 3.39 -12.93 -9.18
CA PRO A 94 4.64 -12.99 -9.95
C PRO A 94 4.67 -12.02 -11.14
N TYR A 95 3.54 -11.86 -11.84
CA TYR A 95 3.40 -10.94 -12.98
C TYR A 95 3.35 -9.48 -12.52
N ILE A 96 2.69 -9.23 -11.39
CA ILE A 96 2.70 -7.91 -10.75
C ILE A 96 4.15 -7.54 -10.40
N GLY A 97 4.92 -8.46 -9.83
CA GLY A 97 6.34 -8.24 -9.51
C GLY A 97 7.19 -7.86 -10.72
N GLU A 98 7.00 -8.55 -11.84
CA GLU A 98 7.69 -8.23 -13.10
C GLU A 98 7.33 -6.83 -13.61
N TYR A 99 6.03 -6.50 -13.65
CA TYR A 99 5.56 -5.17 -14.05
C TYR A 99 6.02 -4.07 -13.08
N SER A 100 6.03 -4.34 -11.77
CA SER A 100 6.47 -3.39 -10.75
C SER A 100 7.91 -2.93 -10.98
N ASN A 101 8.79 -3.79 -11.47
CA ASN A 101 10.17 -3.43 -11.79
C ASN A 101 10.24 -2.39 -12.93
N ILE A 102 9.42 -2.57 -13.97
CA ILE A 102 9.29 -1.64 -15.10
C ILE A 102 8.69 -0.33 -14.60
N PHE A 103 7.55 -0.41 -13.92
CA PHE A 103 6.83 0.75 -13.39
C PHE A 103 7.69 1.61 -12.46
N LEU A 104 8.40 0.99 -11.52
CA LEU A 104 9.24 1.73 -10.56
C LEU A 104 10.43 2.41 -11.25
N LYS A 105 11.05 1.78 -12.25
CA LYS A 105 12.21 2.35 -12.96
C LYS A 105 11.83 3.38 -14.02
N GLU A 106 10.80 3.10 -14.81
CA GLU A 106 10.45 3.95 -15.95
C GLU A 106 9.53 5.10 -15.54
N PHE A 107 8.68 4.90 -14.54
CA PHE A 107 7.68 5.89 -14.14
C PHE A 107 8.02 6.59 -12.82
N ILE A 108 8.36 5.84 -11.76
CA ILE A 108 8.54 6.43 -10.42
C ILE A 108 9.95 7.04 -10.23
N GLU A 109 11.00 6.35 -10.66
CA GLU A 109 12.38 6.83 -10.55
C GLU A 109 12.61 8.25 -11.12
N PRO A 110 12.15 8.59 -12.35
CA PRO A 110 12.34 9.94 -12.88
C PRO A 110 11.57 10.99 -12.07
N GLN A 111 10.38 10.66 -11.57
CA GLN A 111 9.58 11.59 -10.76
C GLN A 111 10.25 11.88 -9.41
N ILE A 112 10.82 10.86 -8.76
CA ILE A 112 11.59 11.02 -7.52
C ILE A 112 12.81 11.92 -7.79
N ARG A 113 13.55 11.71 -8.88
CA ARG A 113 14.74 12.53 -9.21
C ARG A 113 14.43 14.00 -9.39
N LEU A 114 13.27 14.33 -9.97
CA LEU A 114 12.85 15.71 -10.19
C LEU A 114 12.56 16.45 -8.88
N GLN A 115 12.00 15.75 -7.89
CA GLN A 115 11.61 16.34 -6.61
C GLN A 115 12.71 16.25 -5.52
N MET A 116 13.74 15.43 -5.74
CA MET A 116 14.87 15.32 -4.81
C MET A 116 15.71 16.62 -4.73
N PRO A 117 16.12 17.05 -3.52
CA PRO A 117 17.03 18.18 -3.36
C PRO A 117 18.42 17.89 -3.95
N SER A 118 19.18 18.94 -4.29
CA SER A 118 20.39 18.88 -5.12
C SER A 118 21.48 17.85 -4.76
N PRO A 119 21.68 17.37 -3.51
CA PRO A 119 22.58 16.24 -3.30
C PRO A 119 21.98 14.90 -3.80
N PHE A 120 20.67 14.65 -3.60
CA PHE A 120 20.03 13.34 -3.77
C PHE A 120 19.42 13.07 -5.16
N LYS A 121 19.66 13.96 -6.14
CA LYS A 121 19.17 13.80 -7.53
C LYS A 121 19.72 12.58 -8.27
N SER A 122 20.73 11.91 -7.71
CA SER A 122 21.32 10.67 -8.23
C SER A 122 20.59 9.39 -7.81
N PHE A 123 19.39 9.49 -7.25
CA PHE A 123 18.57 8.35 -6.82
C PHE A 123 18.35 7.34 -7.96
N LYS A 124 18.49 6.05 -7.67
CA LYS A 124 18.18 4.96 -8.61
C LYS A 124 17.77 3.68 -7.89
N PHE A 125 16.90 2.90 -8.52
CA PHE A 125 16.60 1.54 -8.10
C PHE A 125 17.62 0.56 -8.68
N VAL A 126 18.35 -0.13 -7.81
CA VAL A 126 19.37 -1.11 -8.21
C VAL A 126 18.75 -2.50 -8.35
N SER A 127 17.94 -2.90 -7.37
CA SER A 127 17.21 -4.16 -7.35
C SER A 127 15.83 -3.92 -6.76
N ILE A 128 14.82 -4.53 -7.34
CA ILE A 128 13.43 -4.42 -6.89
C ILE A 128 12.94 -5.85 -6.75
N ASP A 129 12.68 -6.26 -5.52
CA ASP A 129 12.04 -7.53 -5.20
C ASP A 129 10.74 -7.23 -4.43
N MET A 130 9.61 -7.68 -4.98
CA MET A 130 8.29 -7.48 -4.37
C MET A 130 7.99 -8.51 -3.27
N GLY A 131 8.85 -9.52 -3.09
CA GLY A 131 8.64 -10.61 -2.14
C GLY A 131 7.56 -11.60 -2.59
N ASP A 132 7.27 -12.59 -1.74
CA ASP A 132 6.28 -13.64 -2.02
C ASP A 132 4.90 -13.33 -1.42
N ILE A 133 4.81 -12.33 -0.54
CA ILE A 133 3.57 -11.96 0.15
C ILE A 133 2.82 -10.89 -0.66
N PRO A 134 1.66 -11.20 -1.27
CA PRO A 134 0.87 -10.22 -2.01
C PRO A 134 0.10 -9.27 -1.09
N PHE A 135 -0.35 -8.14 -1.66
CA PHE A 135 -1.34 -7.30 -0.98
C PHE A 135 -2.68 -8.00 -0.86
N ARG A 136 -3.43 -7.63 0.16
CA ARG A 136 -4.74 -8.19 0.49
C ARG A 136 -5.81 -7.12 0.41
N VAL A 137 -7.00 -7.53 -0.02
CA VAL A 137 -8.22 -6.76 0.08
C VAL A 137 -8.98 -7.25 1.31
N SER A 138 -9.07 -6.41 2.33
CA SER A 138 -9.73 -6.73 3.60
C SER A 138 -11.26 -6.62 3.51
N GLY A 139 -11.74 -5.69 2.69
CA GLY A 139 -13.15 -5.42 2.51
C GLY A 139 -13.43 -4.73 1.17
N LEU A 140 -14.60 -4.97 0.62
CA LEU A 140 -15.12 -4.26 -0.55
C LEU A 140 -16.50 -3.67 -0.21
N LYS A 141 -16.71 -2.43 -0.64
CA LYS A 141 -18.03 -1.79 -0.64
C LYS A 141 -18.35 -1.29 -2.04
N VAL A 142 -19.49 -1.70 -2.59
CA VAL A 142 -19.99 -1.16 -3.86
C VAL A 142 -21.02 -0.06 -3.56
N TYR A 143 -20.88 1.09 -4.21
CA TYR A 143 -21.78 2.21 -4.03
C TYR A 143 -22.93 2.14 -5.04
N THR A 144 -24.15 2.07 -4.52
CA THR A 144 -25.39 2.03 -5.31
C THR A 144 -26.24 3.29 -5.17
N ASN A 145 -26.06 4.04 -4.07
CA ASN A 145 -26.82 5.26 -3.78
C ASN A 145 -26.05 6.50 -4.28
N ASN A 146 -26.77 7.44 -4.90
CA ASN A 146 -26.22 8.70 -5.43
C ASN A 146 -25.07 8.51 -6.45
N VAL A 147 -25.05 7.41 -7.18
CA VAL A 147 -24.09 7.15 -8.26
C VAL A 147 -24.83 7.23 -9.61
N GLY A 148 -24.21 7.90 -10.58
CA GLY A 148 -24.70 7.94 -11.96
C GLY A 148 -24.80 6.54 -12.56
N ARG A 149 -25.76 6.33 -13.48
CA ARG A 149 -25.97 5.02 -14.14
C ARG A 149 -24.87 4.65 -15.14
N ASP A 150 -23.94 5.57 -15.40
CA ASP A 150 -22.85 5.49 -16.36
C ASP A 150 -21.51 5.02 -15.73
N LYS A 151 -21.46 4.90 -14.40
CA LYS A 151 -20.26 4.50 -13.65
C LYS A 151 -20.59 3.50 -12.53
N VAL A 152 -19.66 2.60 -12.25
CA VAL A 152 -19.69 1.76 -11.03
C VAL A 152 -18.55 2.17 -10.13
N ILE A 153 -18.86 2.53 -8.88
CA ILE A 153 -17.86 2.94 -7.89
C ILE A 153 -17.79 1.87 -6.80
N MET A 154 -16.58 1.44 -6.48
CA MET A 154 -16.31 0.47 -5.41
C MET A 154 -15.09 0.88 -4.60
N ASP A 155 -15.18 0.75 -3.28
CA ASP A 155 -14.09 1.03 -2.37
C ASP A 155 -13.54 -0.28 -1.80
N MET A 156 -12.23 -0.43 -1.85
CA MET A 156 -11.46 -1.57 -1.37
C MET A 156 -10.53 -1.14 -0.25
N ASP A 157 -10.63 -1.80 0.89
CA ASP A 157 -9.66 -1.64 1.97
C ASP A 157 -8.41 -2.46 1.62
N LEU A 158 -7.36 -1.80 1.13
CA LEU A 158 -6.10 -2.43 0.75
C LEU A 158 -5.12 -2.44 1.91
N VAL A 159 -4.53 -3.60 2.15
CA VAL A 159 -3.46 -3.79 3.12
C VAL A 159 -2.34 -4.60 2.48
N TYR A 160 -1.15 -4.04 2.48
CA TYR A 160 0.09 -4.69 2.09
C TYR A 160 1.05 -4.61 3.27
N ALA A 161 1.52 -5.78 3.71
CA ALA A 161 2.58 -5.90 4.69
C ALA A 161 3.43 -7.09 4.23
N GLY A 162 4.25 -6.81 3.21
CA GLY A 162 5.01 -7.82 2.49
C GLY A 162 6.48 -7.84 2.86
N ASP A 163 7.14 -8.89 2.39
CA ASP A 163 8.58 -9.10 2.50
C ASP A 163 9.36 -8.45 1.34
N ALA A 164 8.77 -7.46 0.67
CA ALA A 164 9.46 -6.70 -0.38
C ALA A 164 10.77 -6.08 0.12
N GLU A 165 11.77 -6.17 -0.75
CA GLU A 165 13.09 -5.61 -0.55
C GLU A 165 13.52 -4.83 -1.79
N PHE A 166 13.63 -3.50 -1.66
CA PHE A 166 14.13 -2.65 -2.71
C PHE A 166 15.52 -2.14 -2.36
N THR A 167 16.49 -2.41 -3.21
CA THR A 167 17.83 -1.82 -3.09
C THR A 167 17.87 -0.51 -3.86
N VAL A 168 18.13 0.59 -3.16
CA VAL A 168 18.24 1.94 -3.71
C VAL A 168 19.67 2.44 -3.60
N GLN A 169 20.06 3.32 -4.51
CA GLN A 169 21.33 4.03 -4.44
C GLN A 169 21.11 5.52 -4.64
N ALA A 170 21.66 6.35 -3.76
CA ALA A 170 21.60 7.81 -3.86
C ALA A 170 22.89 8.41 -3.27
N CYS A 171 23.42 9.47 -3.88
CA CYS A 171 24.65 10.15 -3.42
C CYS A 171 25.88 9.24 -3.24
N GLY A 172 25.96 8.13 -3.99
CA GLY A 172 27.02 7.14 -3.81
C GLY A 172 26.79 6.12 -2.68
N PHE A 173 25.81 6.34 -1.82
CA PHE A 173 25.43 5.40 -0.76
C PHE A 173 24.38 4.39 -1.25
N ARG A 174 24.45 3.16 -0.75
CA ARG A 174 23.54 2.06 -1.12
C ARG A 174 22.71 1.62 0.08
N GLY A 175 21.39 1.79 -0.02
CA GLY A 175 20.44 1.47 1.05
C GLY A 175 19.42 0.43 0.60
N GLY A 176 18.80 -0.25 1.55
CA GLY A 176 17.68 -1.16 1.30
C GLY A 176 16.40 -0.64 1.95
N LEU A 177 15.28 -0.66 1.24
CA LEU A 177 13.94 -0.48 1.78
C LEU A 177 13.38 -1.88 2.05
N LYS A 178 13.12 -2.19 3.32
CA LYS A 178 12.53 -3.47 3.77
C LYS A 178 11.26 -3.22 4.55
N GLN A 179 10.46 -4.27 4.74
CA GLN A 179 9.23 -4.24 5.54
C GLN A 179 8.31 -3.11 5.10
N ILE A 180 7.98 -3.11 3.81
CA ILE A 180 7.11 -2.10 3.23
C ILE A 180 5.68 -2.41 3.68
N VAL A 181 5.07 -1.43 4.33
CA VAL A 181 3.69 -1.47 4.80
C VAL A 181 2.92 -0.38 4.06
N LEU A 182 1.84 -0.77 3.37
CA LEU A 182 0.91 0.14 2.73
C LEU A 182 -0.51 -0.20 3.21
N SER A 183 -1.21 0.78 3.74
CA SER A 183 -2.60 0.63 4.17
C SER A 183 -3.42 1.82 3.69
N GLY A 184 -4.55 1.57 3.05
CA GLY A 184 -5.41 2.65 2.57
C GLY A 184 -6.66 2.18 1.87
N LYS A 185 -7.60 3.11 1.70
CA LYS A 185 -8.84 2.87 0.97
C LYS A 185 -8.67 3.22 -0.49
N LEU A 186 -8.58 2.20 -1.33
CA LEU A 186 -8.53 2.36 -2.78
C LEU A 186 -9.95 2.39 -3.32
N ARG A 187 -10.30 3.48 -4.00
CA ARG A 187 -11.49 3.54 -4.82
C ARG A 187 -11.17 3.08 -6.24
N CYS A 188 -11.94 2.12 -6.73
CA CYS A 188 -11.98 1.76 -8.14
C CYS A 188 -13.29 2.24 -8.77
N THR A 189 -13.18 2.86 -9.94
CA THR A 189 -14.32 3.32 -10.74
C THR A 189 -14.26 2.65 -12.11
N LEU A 190 -15.36 2.04 -12.51
CA LEU A 190 -15.55 1.49 -13.86
C LEU A 190 -16.34 2.52 -14.68
N GLN A 191 -15.70 3.11 -15.68
CA GLN A 191 -16.30 4.16 -16.51
C GLN A 191 -15.59 4.24 -17.87
N PRO A 192 -16.29 4.62 -18.97
CA PRO A 192 -17.74 4.61 -19.10
C PRO A 192 -18.28 3.17 -19.17
N LEU A 193 -19.51 2.95 -18.71
CA LEU A 193 -20.21 1.69 -18.98
C LEU A 193 -20.67 1.65 -20.44
N LEU A 194 -20.37 0.55 -21.13
CA LEU A 194 -20.65 0.35 -22.55
C LEU A 194 -21.84 -0.61 -22.73
N PRO A 195 -22.73 -0.38 -23.71
CA PRO A 195 -23.85 -1.28 -23.99
C PRO A 195 -23.42 -2.55 -24.75
N HIS A 196 -22.14 -2.70 -25.06
CA HIS A 196 -21.55 -3.84 -25.76
C HIS A 196 -20.36 -4.40 -24.96
N PRO A 197 -19.95 -5.67 -25.18
CA PRO A 197 -18.76 -6.23 -24.55
C PRO A 197 -17.52 -5.35 -24.77
N PRO A 198 -16.62 -5.18 -23.77
CA PRO A 198 -16.60 -5.82 -22.44
C PRO A 198 -17.50 -5.14 -21.38
N MET A 199 -18.45 -4.29 -21.77
CA MET A 199 -19.36 -3.50 -20.90
C MET A 199 -18.72 -2.44 -20.02
N VAL A 200 -17.40 -2.46 -19.91
CA VAL A 200 -16.61 -1.46 -19.19
C VAL A 200 -15.60 -0.87 -20.15
N GLY A 201 -15.63 0.45 -20.31
CA GLY A 201 -14.65 1.17 -21.10
C GLY A 201 -13.29 1.16 -20.41
N GLY A 202 -13.20 1.66 -19.19
CA GLY A 202 -11.95 1.74 -18.45
C GLY A 202 -12.14 1.47 -16.96
N ILE A 203 -11.04 1.11 -16.33
CA ILE A 203 -10.93 1.01 -14.88
C ILE A 203 -10.04 2.17 -14.43
N SER A 204 -10.49 2.94 -13.45
CA SER A 204 -9.64 3.93 -12.80
C SER A 204 -9.52 3.64 -11.30
N GLY A 205 -8.31 3.76 -10.75
CA GLY A 205 -8.02 3.60 -9.33
C GLY A 205 -7.48 4.89 -8.70
N SER A 206 -7.96 5.24 -7.52
CA SER A 206 -7.46 6.36 -6.70
C SER A 206 -7.70 6.08 -5.22
N PHE A 207 -6.75 6.42 -4.36
CA PHE A 207 -6.94 6.45 -2.93
C PHE A 207 -7.84 7.63 -2.53
N ILE A 208 -8.77 7.37 -1.61
CA ILE A 208 -9.72 8.39 -1.11
C ILE A 208 -8.99 9.42 -0.25
N GLU A 209 -8.08 8.94 0.58
CA GLU A 209 -7.20 9.72 1.45
C GLU A 209 -5.76 9.26 1.24
N LEU A 210 -4.78 10.05 1.68
CA LEU A 210 -3.38 9.64 1.62
C LEU A 210 -3.19 8.30 2.34
N PRO A 211 -2.75 7.24 1.65
CA PRO A 211 -2.55 5.95 2.28
C PRO A 211 -1.35 6.02 3.25
N ASN A 212 -1.41 5.23 4.32
CA ASN A 212 -0.25 5.07 5.18
C ASN A 212 0.80 4.24 4.44
N PHE A 213 2.00 4.79 4.26
CA PHE A 213 3.13 4.11 3.63
C PHE A 213 4.35 4.19 4.55
N ASP A 214 4.70 3.05 5.14
CA ASP A 214 5.82 2.90 6.06
C ASP A 214 6.83 1.89 5.53
N PHE A 215 8.10 2.12 5.86
CA PHE A 215 9.19 1.23 5.49
C PHE A 215 10.36 1.37 6.47
N ILE A 216 11.17 0.32 6.54
CA ILE A 216 12.42 0.31 7.28
C ILE A 216 13.58 0.43 6.31
N LEU A 217 14.42 1.44 6.52
CA LEU A 217 15.69 1.54 5.81
C LEU A 217 16.70 0.58 6.45
N THR A 218 17.47 -0.10 5.61
CA THR A 218 18.59 -0.98 5.97
C THR A 218 19.84 -0.50 5.24
N GLY A 219 21.02 -0.84 5.76
CA GLY A 219 22.29 -0.22 5.32
C GLY A 219 22.48 1.19 5.88
N ILE A 220 21.72 1.56 6.91
CA ILE A 220 21.67 2.89 7.51
C ILE A 220 22.98 3.33 8.16
N GLY A 221 23.94 2.45 8.41
CA GLY A 221 25.23 2.84 9.02
C GLY A 221 25.95 3.98 8.28
N GLU A 222 25.78 4.04 6.96
CA GLU A 222 26.32 5.12 6.12
C GLU A 222 25.34 6.30 5.95
N PHE A 223 24.03 6.07 6.06
CA PHE A 223 22.98 7.10 5.90
C PHE A 223 22.57 7.82 7.19
N VAL A 224 22.79 7.23 8.37
CA VAL A 224 22.50 7.82 9.70
C VAL A 224 23.28 9.13 9.91
N GLN A 225 24.37 9.31 9.18
CA GLN A 225 25.18 10.53 9.22
C GLN A 225 24.51 11.74 8.52
N LEU A 226 23.39 11.53 7.81
CA LEU A 226 22.65 12.57 7.10
C LEU A 226 21.29 12.81 7.78
N PRO A 227 21.22 13.68 8.81
CA PRO A 227 19.96 14.05 9.43
C PRO A 227 18.99 14.62 8.39
N GLY A 228 17.74 14.17 8.42
CA GLY A 228 16.67 14.62 7.51
C GLY A 228 16.54 13.88 6.18
N LEU A 229 17.45 12.96 5.82
CA LEU A 229 17.30 12.17 4.58
C LEU A 229 16.09 11.23 4.62
N ILE A 230 15.88 10.55 5.75
CA ILE A 230 14.75 9.63 5.91
C ILE A 230 13.43 10.40 5.77
N ASP A 231 13.34 11.55 6.41
CA ASP A 231 12.15 12.41 6.37
C ASP A 231 11.96 13.01 4.97
N ALA A 232 13.03 13.36 4.26
CA ALA A 232 12.96 13.79 2.86
C ALA A 232 12.44 12.68 1.94
N ILE A 233 12.93 11.44 2.09
CA ILE A 233 12.45 10.30 1.28
C ILE A 233 10.97 10.04 1.58
N ARG A 234 10.57 10.02 2.86
CA ARG A 234 9.16 9.85 3.25
C ARG A 234 8.29 10.97 2.69
N SER A 235 8.72 12.21 2.82
CA SER A 235 8.02 13.38 2.29
C SER A 235 7.84 13.28 0.78
N ILE A 236 8.88 12.91 0.03
CA ILE A 236 8.80 12.76 -1.43
C ILE A 236 7.87 11.60 -1.81
N ILE A 237 7.94 10.46 -1.12
CA ILE A 237 7.04 9.33 -1.40
C ILE A 237 5.58 9.74 -1.14
N ASN A 238 5.31 10.41 -0.02
CA ASN A 238 3.97 10.92 0.29
C ASN A 238 3.50 11.94 -0.75
N LEU A 239 4.37 12.84 -1.20
CA LEU A 239 4.06 13.77 -2.28
C LEU A 239 3.79 13.06 -3.61
N GLN A 240 4.54 12.02 -3.94
CA GLN A 240 4.32 11.24 -5.17
C GLN A 240 3.02 10.45 -5.12
N LEU A 241 2.73 9.80 -3.98
CA LEU A 241 1.47 9.10 -3.76
C LEU A 241 0.29 10.07 -3.84
N ALA A 242 0.39 11.24 -3.20
CA ALA A 242 -0.63 12.29 -3.27
C ALA A 242 -0.87 12.77 -4.71
N ASN A 243 0.19 13.02 -5.47
CA ASN A 243 0.08 13.56 -6.82
C ASN A 243 -0.35 12.54 -7.88
N LEU A 244 -0.04 11.25 -7.70
CA LEU A 244 -0.31 10.24 -8.73
C LEU A 244 -1.58 9.44 -8.45
N ALA A 245 -1.82 9.13 -7.18
CA ALA A 245 -2.75 8.08 -6.80
C ALA A 245 -3.81 8.53 -5.79
N VAL A 246 -3.84 9.78 -5.33
CA VAL A 246 -4.89 10.30 -4.43
C VAL A 246 -5.80 11.26 -5.20
N LEU A 247 -7.10 11.23 -4.88
CA LEU A 247 -8.11 12.12 -5.48
C LEU A 247 -7.64 13.59 -5.46
N PRO A 248 -7.82 14.36 -6.55
CA PRO A 248 -8.55 14.01 -7.79
C PRO A 248 -7.75 13.18 -8.79
N ASN A 249 -6.45 12.95 -8.55
CA ASN A 249 -5.60 12.19 -9.44
C ASN A 249 -5.95 10.69 -9.38
N LYS A 250 -6.03 10.08 -10.55
CA LYS A 250 -6.43 8.68 -10.70
C LYS A 250 -5.61 7.99 -11.78
N ILE A 251 -5.26 6.74 -11.50
CA ILE A 251 -4.57 5.88 -12.45
C ILE A 251 -5.64 5.22 -13.32
N VAL A 252 -5.60 5.49 -14.63
CA VAL A 252 -6.62 5.04 -15.59
C VAL A 252 -6.05 3.94 -16.49
N PHE A 253 -6.75 2.81 -16.54
CA PHE A 253 -6.47 1.68 -17.42
C PHE A 253 -7.61 1.53 -18.43
N PRO A 254 -7.42 1.90 -19.71
CA PRO A 254 -8.43 1.69 -20.75
C PRO A 254 -8.53 0.19 -21.10
N LEU A 255 -9.75 -0.35 -21.07
CA LEU A 255 -10.04 -1.75 -21.45
C LEU A 255 -10.56 -1.87 -22.88
N ALA A 256 -11.35 -0.91 -23.36
CA ALA A 256 -11.89 -0.93 -24.72
C ALA A 256 -11.11 0.01 -25.66
N PRO A 257 -10.90 -0.40 -26.93
CA PRO A 257 -10.33 0.49 -27.94
C PRO A 257 -11.31 1.64 -28.25
N ASN A 258 -10.78 2.85 -28.49
CA ASN A 258 -11.52 4.07 -28.87
C ASN A 258 -12.31 4.80 -27.77
N ILE A 259 -11.93 4.66 -26.50
CA ILE A 259 -12.50 5.50 -25.45
C ILE A 259 -11.85 6.87 -25.48
N ASN A 260 -12.67 7.91 -25.33
CA ASN A 260 -12.17 9.26 -25.14
C ASN A 260 -11.55 9.37 -23.74
N VAL A 261 -10.24 9.10 -23.66
CA VAL A 261 -9.47 9.10 -22.41
C VAL A 261 -9.59 10.42 -21.66
N SER A 262 -9.86 11.52 -22.36
CA SER A 262 -10.06 12.85 -21.77
C SER A 262 -11.22 12.88 -20.76
N GLN A 263 -12.32 12.15 -21.01
CA GLN A 263 -13.42 12.04 -20.04
C GLN A 263 -13.01 11.26 -18.78
N LEU A 264 -12.03 10.37 -18.90
CA LEU A 264 -11.48 9.62 -17.78
C LEU A 264 -10.51 10.45 -16.95
N TYR A 265 -9.78 11.40 -17.55
CA TYR A 265 -8.88 12.30 -16.82
C TYR A 265 -9.59 13.51 -16.20
N PHE A 266 -10.69 13.97 -16.82
CA PHE A 266 -11.46 15.13 -16.36
C PHE A 266 -12.92 14.74 -16.09
N PRO A 267 -13.22 14.06 -14.97
CA PRO A 267 -14.60 13.79 -14.60
C PRO A 267 -15.32 15.10 -14.28
N GLU A 268 -16.60 15.18 -14.60
CA GLU A 268 -17.43 16.26 -14.08
C GLU A 268 -17.53 16.11 -12.55
N PRO A 269 -17.31 17.20 -11.79
CA PRO A 269 -17.45 17.13 -10.34
C PRO A 269 -18.91 16.83 -9.97
N ASP A 270 -19.12 15.98 -8.96
CA ASP A 270 -20.45 15.67 -8.45
C ASP A 270 -21.16 16.94 -7.90
N GLY A 271 -20.40 17.99 -7.53
CA GLY A 271 -20.96 19.30 -7.23
C GLY A 271 -19.96 20.30 -6.64
N ILE A 272 -20.49 21.40 -6.09
CA ILE A 272 -19.73 22.40 -5.33
C ILE A 272 -20.36 22.50 -3.95
N VAL A 273 -19.55 22.40 -2.91
CA VAL A 273 -19.98 22.65 -1.53
C VAL A 273 -19.54 24.06 -1.13
N ARG A 274 -20.53 24.88 -0.80
CA ARG A 274 -20.30 26.22 -0.23
C ARG A 274 -20.40 26.14 1.29
N LEU A 275 -19.29 26.39 1.96
CA LEU A 275 -19.16 26.35 3.41
C LEU A 275 -19.19 27.77 3.94
N LYS A 276 -20.09 28.04 4.88
CA LYS A 276 -20.12 29.31 5.60
C LYS A 276 -19.74 29.07 7.06
N ILE A 277 -18.52 29.43 7.43
CA ILE A 277 -18.06 29.38 8.81
C ILE A 277 -18.55 30.63 9.52
N ILE A 278 -19.55 30.47 10.38
CA ILE A 278 -20.24 31.58 11.04
C ILE A 278 -19.50 31.98 12.32
N GLN A 279 -19.46 31.07 13.30
CA GLN A 279 -18.95 31.34 14.64
C GLN A 279 -18.61 30.03 15.36
N ALA A 280 -17.75 30.11 16.37
CA ALA A 280 -17.59 29.08 17.41
C ALA A 280 -17.93 29.68 18.78
N ARG A 281 -18.22 28.84 19.77
CA ARG A 281 -18.62 29.29 21.10
C ARG A 281 -18.05 28.39 22.19
N ASN A 282 -17.81 28.99 23.35
CA ASN A 282 -17.33 28.30 24.56
C ASN A 282 -16.07 27.48 24.31
N LEU A 283 -15.10 28.04 23.58
CA LEU A 283 -13.81 27.39 23.36
C LEU A 283 -13.04 27.28 24.68
N GLU A 284 -12.30 26.18 24.84
CA GLU A 284 -11.42 26.01 26.00
C GLU A 284 -10.24 26.99 25.87
N ASN A 285 -9.96 27.75 26.93
CA ASN A 285 -8.77 28.58 26.95
C ASN A 285 -7.55 27.69 27.20
N LYS A 286 -6.75 27.49 26.15
CA LYS A 286 -5.52 26.72 26.19
C LYS A 286 -4.29 27.57 26.48
N ASP A 287 -4.40 28.87 26.31
CA ASP A 287 -3.32 29.82 26.53
C ASP A 287 -3.14 30.12 28.04
N LYS A 288 -2.56 29.17 28.78
CA LYS A 288 -2.28 29.26 30.22
C LYS A 288 -0.83 29.68 30.48
N SER A 289 -0.43 30.84 29.96
CA SER A 289 0.88 31.38 30.31
C SER A 289 0.93 31.83 31.78
N PHE A 290 1.84 31.22 32.56
CA PHE A 290 2.03 31.40 34.00
C PHE A 290 2.29 32.88 34.42
N PHE A 291 2.65 33.75 33.47
CA PHE A 291 2.99 35.15 33.74
C PHE A 291 1.92 36.17 33.33
N ASN A 292 0.89 35.81 32.55
CA ASN A 292 -0.17 36.74 32.13
C ASN A 292 -1.56 36.11 32.21
N LYS A 293 -2.32 36.45 33.26
CA LYS A 293 -3.70 35.98 33.54
C LYS A 293 -4.79 36.47 32.54
N LYS A 294 -4.41 37.01 31.38
CA LYS A 294 -5.34 37.71 30.47
C LYS A 294 -5.23 37.33 28.99
N ASN A 295 -4.39 36.36 28.63
CA ASN A 295 -4.44 35.82 27.28
C ASN A 295 -5.61 34.83 27.18
N LEU A 296 -6.42 35.01 26.15
CA LEU A 296 -7.43 34.07 25.71
C LEU A 296 -6.92 33.43 24.42
N SER A 297 -7.36 32.23 24.10
CA SER A 297 -7.04 31.59 22.82
C SER A 297 -7.36 32.49 21.62
N ASP A 298 -6.52 32.38 20.59
CA ASP A 298 -6.55 33.02 19.27
C ASP A 298 -7.07 32.02 18.21
N PRO A 299 -8.37 31.69 18.18
CA PRO A 299 -8.89 30.61 17.35
C PRO A 299 -8.90 30.91 15.84
N TYR A 300 -8.64 29.87 15.05
CA TYR A 300 -8.94 29.80 13.62
C TYR A 300 -9.45 28.40 13.23
N CYS A 301 -10.15 28.29 12.10
CA CYS A 301 -10.58 27.00 11.53
C CYS A 301 -9.69 26.62 10.36
N GLU A 302 -9.23 25.37 10.35
CA GLU A 302 -8.75 24.67 9.17
C GLU A 302 -9.88 23.82 8.57
N ILE A 303 -10.10 23.97 7.27
CA ILE A 303 -11.13 23.27 6.52
C ILE A 303 -10.44 22.44 5.46
N GLN A 304 -10.67 21.13 5.47
CA GLN A 304 -10.10 20.21 4.51
C GLN A 304 -11.21 19.42 3.80
N LEU A 305 -11.22 19.45 2.46
CA LEU A 305 -12.04 18.58 1.62
C LEU A 305 -11.14 17.89 0.59
N GLY A 306 -10.82 16.61 0.82
CA GLY A 306 -9.83 15.90 0.01
C GLY A 306 -8.46 16.59 0.07
N CYS A 307 -7.94 17.05 -1.07
CA CYS A 307 -6.69 17.82 -1.16
C CYS A 307 -6.87 19.34 -1.10
N GLN A 308 -8.10 19.86 -0.98
CA GLN A 308 -8.36 21.30 -0.86
C GLN A 308 -8.28 21.71 0.61
N HIS A 309 -7.43 22.68 0.92
CA HIS A 309 -7.24 23.24 2.27
C HIS A 309 -7.60 24.72 2.28
N PHE A 310 -8.40 25.13 3.27
CA PHE A 310 -8.76 26.53 3.51
C PHE A 310 -8.54 26.86 4.98
N LEU A 311 -8.11 28.10 5.24
CA LEU A 311 -7.92 28.62 6.59
C LEU A 311 -8.78 29.88 6.76
N THR A 312 -9.48 29.98 7.88
CA THR A 312 -10.11 31.25 8.26
C THR A 312 -9.07 32.24 8.75
N LYS A 313 -9.48 33.50 8.92
CA LYS A 313 -8.71 34.45 9.70
C LYS A 313 -8.66 33.99 11.16
N VAL A 314 -7.56 34.36 11.80
CA VAL A 314 -7.35 34.21 13.24
C VAL A 314 -8.06 35.35 13.94
N ILE A 315 -8.83 35.04 14.97
CA ILE A 315 -9.50 36.04 15.81
C ILE A 315 -8.82 36.03 17.17
N ASN A 316 -8.16 37.13 17.50
CA ASN A 316 -7.35 37.18 18.71
C ASN A 316 -8.20 37.31 19.98
N ASP A 317 -7.72 36.70 21.07
CA ASP A 317 -8.22 36.77 22.43
C ASP A 317 -9.74 36.56 22.56
N ASN A 318 -10.30 35.55 21.90
CA ASN A 318 -11.76 35.36 21.87
C ASN A 318 -12.21 33.90 21.85
N LEU A 319 -12.85 33.45 22.94
CA LEU A 319 -13.42 32.10 23.07
C LEU A 319 -14.78 31.93 22.38
N ASN A 320 -15.34 33.00 21.80
CA ASN A 320 -16.59 33.00 21.04
C ASN A 320 -16.39 33.74 19.69
N PRO A 321 -15.47 33.27 18.84
CA PRO A 321 -15.12 33.97 17.61
C PRO A 321 -16.28 33.95 16.61
N ILE A 322 -16.47 35.07 15.90
CA ILE A 322 -17.41 35.19 14.77
C ILE A 322 -16.58 35.40 13.51
N PHE A 323 -16.42 34.36 12.70
CA PHE A 323 -15.63 34.38 11.46
C PHE A 323 -16.42 35.01 10.31
N ASN A 324 -17.65 34.54 10.07
CA ASN A 324 -18.50 34.92 8.93
C ASN A 324 -17.80 34.82 7.55
N GLU A 325 -17.00 33.79 7.35
CA GLU A 325 -16.28 33.54 6.10
C GLU A 325 -16.97 32.47 5.25
N CYS A 326 -16.90 32.64 3.93
CA CYS A 326 -17.45 31.70 2.96
C CYS A 326 -16.33 31.10 2.12
N PHE A 327 -16.35 29.77 1.99
CA PHE A 327 -15.43 29.01 1.15
C PHE A 327 -16.23 28.16 0.16
N GLU A 328 -15.65 27.92 -1.01
CA GLU A 328 -16.22 27.05 -2.02
C GLU A 328 -15.21 25.96 -2.32
N ALA A 329 -15.63 24.71 -2.18
CA ALA A 329 -14.81 23.55 -2.47
C ALA A 329 -15.50 22.69 -3.53
N VAL A 330 -14.73 22.28 -4.53
CA VAL A 330 -15.22 21.37 -5.56
C VAL A 330 -15.33 19.97 -4.97
N VAL A 331 -16.49 19.33 -5.13
CA VAL A 331 -16.68 17.92 -4.75
C VAL A 331 -16.50 17.10 -6.01
N ASP A 332 -15.32 16.52 -6.17
CA ASP A 332 -15.05 15.63 -7.30
C ASP A 332 -15.91 14.37 -7.21
N GLN A 333 -16.03 13.80 -6.00
CA GLN A 333 -16.85 12.61 -5.74
C GLN A 333 -17.50 12.67 -4.36
N ALA A 334 -18.84 12.78 -4.34
CA ALA A 334 -19.61 12.96 -3.11
C ALA A 334 -19.61 11.71 -2.22
N SER A 335 -19.52 10.51 -2.81
CA SER A 335 -19.31 9.29 -2.04
C SER A 335 -17.89 9.31 -1.48
N GLY A 336 -17.67 9.26 -0.17
CA GLY A 336 -16.34 9.01 0.41
C GLY A 336 -15.40 10.21 0.60
N GLN A 337 -15.51 11.33 -0.14
CA GLN A 337 -14.83 12.56 0.28
C GLN A 337 -15.46 13.05 1.58
N ARG A 338 -14.63 13.25 2.61
CA ARG A 338 -15.06 13.77 3.92
C ARG A 338 -14.62 15.21 4.05
N LEU A 339 -15.54 16.04 4.52
CA LEU A 339 -15.23 17.38 4.98
C LEU A 339 -14.73 17.25 6.42
N ARG A 340 -13.50 17.72 6.68
CA ARG A 340 -12.95 17.89 8.02
C ARG A 340 -12.89 19.37 8.34
N ILE A 341 -13.35 19.75 9.52
CA ILE A 341 -13.19 21.11 10.03
C ILE A 341 -12.56 21.00 11.40
N GLU A 342 -11.33 21.49 11.52
CA GLU A 342 -10.55 21.47 12.75
C GLU A 342 -10.35 22.89 13.23
N LEU A 343 -10.43 23.09 14.55
CA LEU A 343 -10.28 24.39 15.19
C LEU A 343 -8.96 24.37 15.97
N PHE A 344 -8.15 25.40 15.78
CA PHE A 344 -6.84 25.52 16.40
C PHE A 344 -6.69 26.86 17.12
N ASP A 345 -5.91 26.84 18.18
CA ASP A 345 -5.39 28.02 18.87
C ASP A 345 -4.04 28.41 18.26
N LYS A 346 -3.90 29.64 17.78
CA LYS A 346 -2.66 30.07 17.13
C LYS A 346 -1.64 30.55 18.15
N ASP A 347 -0.52 29.86 18.25
CA ASP A 347 0.56 30.21 19.16
C ASP A 347 1.73 30.88 18.45
N LEU A 348 2.21 32.02 18.98
CA LEU A 348 3.34 32.76 18.40
C LEU A 348 4.71 32.05 18.59
N ALA A 349 4.82 31.14 19.55
CA ALA A 349 6.09 30.55 19.98
C ALA A 349 6.07 29.01 20.08
N GLY A 350 4.97 28.36 19.69
CA GLY A 350 4.73 26.93 19.86
C GLY A 350 4.06 26.28 18.64
N ALA A 351 3.69 25.00 18.78
CA ALA A 351 2.81 24.34 17.84
C ALA A 351 1.36 24.62 18.25
N ASP A 352 0.53 25.01 17.27
CA ASP A 352 -0.87 25.35 17.49
C ASP A 352 -1.64 24.21 18.18
N GLU A 353 -2.47 24.55 19.18
CA GLU A 353 -3.20 23.57 19.97
C GLU A 353 -4.62 23.34 19.44
N GLU A 354 -5.02 22.07 19.27
CA GLU A 354 -6.37 21.73 18.81
C GLU A 354 -7.44 22.11 19.85
N LEU A 355 -8.43 22.90 19.45
CA LEU A 355 -9.58 23.33 20.26
C LEU A 355 -10.85 22.50 19.99
N GLY A 356 -10.86 21.73 18.90
CA GLY A 356 -11.93 20.78 18.57
C GLY A 356 -11.97 20.44 17.08
N ARG A 357 -12.76 19.43 16.72
CA ARG A 357 -12.90 18.94 15.33
C ARG A 357 -14.33 18.51 15.01
N LEU A 358 -14.72 18.66 13.74
CA LEU A 358 -16.01 18.29 13.16
C LEU A 358 -15.84 17.43 11.90
#